data_AF-A0A954BUJ1-F1
#
_entry.id   AF-A0A954BUJ1-F1
#
_cell.length_a   1.000
_cell.length_b   1.000
_cell.length_c   1.000
_cell.angle_alpha   90.00
_cell.angle_beta   90.00
_cell.angle_gamma   90.00
#
_symmetry.space_group_name_H-M   'P 1'
#
loop_
_entity.id
_entity.type
_entity.pdbx_description
1 polymer ?
#
loop_
_entity_poly.entity_id
_entity_poly.type
_entity_poly.pdbx_seq_one_letter_code
_entity_poly.pdbx_strand_id
1 'polypeptide(L)'
;MPLEQDTTPIRRFGRSFGQVELPNLVQLQTESYARFLQADAPQSRREAVGLQSLINEIFPIFSYDQTMSLEFLSYELGEPRYTPDECRGLKLTYGAPLVVKMRLNRDGEAIDEDVYLGELPLMIGGGEFIINGAE
;
A
#
# COMPACT_ATOMS: atom_id res chain seq x y z
N MET A 1 -33.58 4.70 12.61
CA MET A 1 -34.67 4.01 11.91
C MET A 1 -34.26 2.54 11.82
N PRO A 2 -34.90 1.61 12.55
CA PRO A 2 -34.52 0.20 12.48
C PRO A 2 -34.95 -0.38 11.13
N LEU A 3 -34.03 -1.07 10.45
CA LEU A 3 -34.29 -1.80 9.22
C LEU A 3 -35.33 -2.90 9.48
N GLU A 4 -36.49 -2.82 8.84
CA GLU A 4 -37.47 -3.92 8.81
C GLU A 4 -36.80 -5.17 8.24
N GLN A 5 -36.73 -6.23 9.05
CA GLN A 5 -36.28 -7.53 8.57
C GLN A 5 -37.37 -8.10 7.66
N ASP A 6 -37.06 -8.24 6.38
CA ASP A 6 -37.92 -8.93 5.42
C ASP A 6 -38.09 -10.40 5.86
N THR A 7 -39.29 -10.74 6.33
CA THR A 7 -39.65 -12.07 6.84
C THR A 7 -40.07 -13.04 5.74
N THR A 8 -39.80 -12.74 4.46
CA THR A 8 -40.22 -13.60 3.35
C THR A 8 -39.54 -14.98 3.43
N PRO A 9 -40.30 -16.10 3.48
CA PRO A 9 -39.71 -17.42 3.62
C PRO A 9 -38.93 -17.84 2.37
N ILE A 10 -37.62 -18.04 2.52
CA ILE A 10 -36.72 -18.48 1.45
C ILE A 10 -36.88 -19.99 1.23
N ARG A 11 -37.41 -20.40 0.08
CA ARG A 11 -37.51 -21.83 -0.31
C ARG A 11 -36.36 -22.20 -1.25
N ARG A 12 -35.46 -23.09 -0.81
CA ARG A 12 -34.32 -23.60 -1.60
C ARG A 12 -34.66 -24.98 -2.19
N PHE A 13 -34.40 -25.20 -3.48
CA PHE A 13 -34.77 -26.42 -4.21
C PHE A 13 -33.59 -27.35 -4.57
N GLY A 14 -32.34 -26.93 -4.31
CA GLY A 14 -31.13 -27.73 -4.55
C GLY A 14 -30.77 -28.66 -3.38
N ARG A 15 -30.12 -29.81 -3.67
CA ARG A 15 -29.68 -30.79 -2.66
C ARG A 15 -28.18 -30.71 -2.32
N SER A 16 -27.37 -30.06 -3.16
CA SER A 16 -25.93 -29.88 -2.94
C SER A 16 -25.62 -28.41 -2.74
N PHE A 17 -25.55 -27.98 -1.48
CA PHE A 17 -25.02 -26.67 -1.13
C PHE A 17 -23.84 -26.90 -0.17
N GLY A 18 -22.67 -26.37 -0.54
CA GLY A 18 -21.58 -26.14 0.42
C GLY A 18 -20.65 -27.30 0.73
N GLN A 19 -19.97 -27.88 -0.27
CA GLN A 19 -18.70 -28.59 0.03
C GLN A 19 -17.52 -27.63 0.19
N VAL A 20 -17.65 -26.39 -0.27
CA VAL A 20 -16.62 -25.35 -0.18
C VAL A 20 -17.29 -24.07 0.30
N GLU A 21 -16.74 -23.45 1.34
CA GLU A 21 -17.16 -22.13 1.80
C GLU A 21 -16.84 -21.07 0.73
N LEU A 22 -17.72 -20.06 0.59
CA LEU A 22 -17.42 -18.95 -0.30
C LEU A 22 -16.18 -18.21 0.22
N PRO A 23 -15.10 -18.11 -0.58
CA PRO A 23 -13.93 -17.38 -0.16
C PRO A 23 -14.23 -15.88 -0.14
N ASN A 24 -13.37 -15.12 0.54
CA ASN A 24 -13.42 -13.67 0.46
C ASN A 24 -13.10 -13.22 -0.98
N LEU A 25 -14.09 -12.63 -1.66
CA LEU A 25 -14.00 -12.28 -3.08
C LEU A 25 -13.02 -11.12 -3.36
N VAL A 26 -12.69 -10.32 -2.35
CA VAL A 26 -11.73 -9.20 -2.44
C VAL A 26 -10.37 -9.57 -1.87
N GLN A 27 -10.19 -10.82 -1.45
CA GLN A 27 -8.95 -11.30 -0.83
C GLN A 27 -7.75 -11.13 -1.76
N LEU A 28 -7.89 -11.48 -3.03
CA LEU A 28 -6.79 -11.37 -3.98
C LEU A 28 -6.29 -9.92 -4.11
N GLN A 29 -7.21 -8.95 -4.15
CA GLN A 29 -6.88 -7.53 -4.28
C GLN A 29 -6.19 -7.02 -3.02
N THR A 30 -6.82 -7.27 -1.87
CA THR A 30 -6.34 -6.81 -0.56
C THR A 30 -4.99 -7.43 -0.20
N GLU A 31 -4.83 -8.75 -0.36
CA GLU A 31 -3.58 -9.45 -0.08
C GLU A 31 -2.46 -9.06 -1.05
N SER A 32 -2.77 -8.92 -2.35
CA SER A 32 -1.77 -8.52 -3.33
C SER A 32 -1.21 -7.13 -3.03
N TYR A 33 -2.05 -6.18 -2.63
CA TYR A 33 -1.62 -4.82 -2.35
C TYR A 33 -0.91 -4.71 -0.99
N ALA A 34 -1.39 -5.43 0.03
CA ALA A 34 -0.69 -5.55 1.31
C ALA A 34 0.72 -6.15 1.12
N ARG A 35 0.83 -7.22 0.30
CA ARG A 35 2.13 -7.81 -0.07
C ARG A 35 3.01 -6.84 -0.86
N PHE A 36 2.42 -6.02 -1.73
CA PHE A 36 3.16 -5.00 -2.48
C PHE A 36 3.76 -3.94 -1.53
N LEU A 37 2.97 -3.41 -0.60
CA LEU A 37 3.35 -2.32 0.29
C LEU A 37 4.16 -2.74 1.51
N GLN A 38 3.96 -3.96 2.04
CA GLN A 38 4.55 -4.46 3.29
C GLN A 38 4.49 -3.45 4.45
N ALA A 39 3.37 -2.71 4.56
CA ALA A 39 3.20 -1.60 5.50
C ALA A 39 3.30 -2.07 6.97
N ASP A 40 2.71 -3.23 7.28
CA ASP A 40 2.65 -3.78 8.65
C ASP A 40 3.96 -4.48 9.07
N ALA A 41 4.88 -4.74 8.13
CA ALA A 41 6.16 -5.37 8.43
C ALA A 41 7.18 -4.33 8.90
N PRO A 42 7.91 -4.59 10.01
CA PRO A 42 9.05 -3.75 10.39
C PRO A 42 10.05 -3.64 9.24
N GLN A 43 10.65 -2.46 9.06
CA GLN A 43 11.58 -2.18 7.95
C GLN A 43 12.68 -3.25 7.81
N SER A 44 13.22 -3.75 8.93
CA SER A 44 14.27 -4.78 8.97
C SER A 44 13.82 -6.19 8.57
N ARG A 45 12.51 -6.44 8.47
CA ARG A 45 11.94 -7.75 8.11
C ARG A 45 11.19 -7.75 6.78
N ARG A 46 11.24 -6.65 6.03
CA ARG A 46 10.61 -6.60 4.70
C ARG A 46 11.35 -7.50 3.73
N GLU A 47 10.59 -8.32 3.02
CA GLU A 47 11.10 -9.22 1.99
C GLU A 47 11.39 -8.44 0.71
N ALA A 48 12.31 -8.93 -0.12
CA ALA A 48 12.60 -8.35 -1.44
C ALA A 48 11.48 -8.67 -2.46
N VAL A 49 10.27 -8.19 -2.18
CA VAL A 49 9.07 -8.32 -3.03
C VAL A 49 8.34 -6.97 -3.07
N GLY A 50 7.50 -6.77 -4.09
CA GLY A 50 6.68 -5.56 -4.19
C GLY A 50 7.53 -4.29 -4.23
N LEU A 51 7.15 -3.29 -3.45
CA LEU A 51 7.82 -1.99 -3.38
C LEU A 51 9.29 -2.12 -2.96
N GLN A 52 9.63 -2.99 -2.00
CA GLN A 52 11.01 -3.22 -1.58
C GLN A 52 11.87 -3.73 -2.74
N SER A 53 11.35 -4.67 -3.54
CA SER A 53 12.07 -5.21 -4.70
C SER A 53 12.31 -4.15 -5.77
N LEU A 54 11.30 -3.32 -6.05
CA LEU A 54 11.40 -2.26 -7.06
C LEU A 54 12.44 -1.22 -6.67
N ILE A 55 12.48 -0.82 -5.39
CA ILE A 55 13.49 0.12 -4.92
C ILE A 55 14.89 -0.54 -5.01
N ASN A 56 15.03 -1.78 -4.53
CA ASN A 56 16.30 -2.51 -4.61
C ASN A 56 16.82 -2.73 -6.05
N GLU A 57 15.95 -2.74 -7.06
CA GLU A 57 16.35 -2.87 -8.46
C GLU A 57 17.00 -1.58 -9.00
N ILE A 58 16.60 -0.43 -8.47
CA ILE A 58 17.10 0.88 -8.89
C ILE A 58 18.41 1.23 -8.18
N PHE A 59 18.58 0.78 -6.94
CA PHE A 59 19.72 1.13 -6.09
C PHE A 59 20.78 0.01 -6.02
N PRO A 60 22.08 0.34 -5.87
CA PRO A 60 22.63 1.69 -5.73
C PRO A 60 22.72 2.47 -7.05
N ILE A 61 22.58 3.79 -6.96
CA ILE A 61 22.78 4.71 -8.10
C ILE A 61 24.17 5.33 -7.98
N PHE A 62 24.94 5.35 -9.06
CA PHE A 62 26.26 5.96 -9.10
C PHE A 62 26.28 7.25 -9.92
N SER A 63 27.09 8.23 -9.50
CA SER A 63 27.40 9.37 -10.34
C SER A 63 28.19 8.94 -11.58
N TYR A 64 28.14 9.75 -12.65
CA TYR A 64 28.81 9.45 -13.92
C TYR A 64 30.33 9.24 -13.76
N ASP A 65 30.96 10.00 -12.87
CA ASP A 65 32.38 9.94 -12.54
C ASP A 65 32.72 8.93 -11.43
N GLN A 66 31.73 8.20 -10.91
CA GLN A 66 31.86 7.20 -9.84
C GLN A 66 32.43 7.75 -8.51
N THR A 67 32.38 9.06 -8.30
CA THR A 67 32.81 9.70 -7.04
C THR A 67 31.73 9.69 -5.97
N MET A 68 30.47 9.45 -6.35
CA MET A 68 29.33 9.41 -5.45
C MET A 68 28.46 8.19 -5.68
N SER A 69 27.88 7.66 -4.60
CA SER A 69 26.81 6.66 -4.66
C SER A 69 25.64 7.07 -3.80
N LEU A 70 24.42 6.76 -4.26
CA LEU A 70 23.21 6.82 -3.49
C LEU A 70 22.76 5.40 -3.20
N GLU A 71 22.63 5.07 -1.93
CA GLU A 71 22.19 3.77 -1.43
C GLU A 71 20.83 3.88 -0.78
N PHE A 72 20.02 2.85 -0.94
CA PHE A 72 18.74 2.72 -0.26
C PHE A 72 18.93 2.04 1.10
N LEU A 73 18.39 2.63 2.17
CA LEU A 73 18.44 2.05 3.52
C LEU A 73 17.10 1.44 3.93
N SER A 74 16.02 2.22 3.81
CA SER A 74 14.66 1.78 4.13
C SER A 74 13.60 2.71 3.56
N TYR A 75 12.33 2.31 3.58
CA TYR A 75 11.20 3.19 3.30
C TYR A 75 10.20 3.17 4.45
N GLU A 76 9.35 4.18 4.51
CA GLU A 76 8.26 4.31 5.45
C GLU A 76 7.03 4.87 4.75
N LEU A 77 5.88 4.33 5.10
CA LEU A 77 4.58 4.89 4.73
C LEU A 77 4.09 5.65 5.96
N GLY A 78 3.97 6.97 5.84
CA GLY A 78 3.42 7.78 6.91
C GLY A 78 1.90 7.64 6.98
N GLU A 79 1.29 8.40 7.89
CA GLU A 79 -0.15 8.39 8.05
C GLU A 79 -0.86 9.19 6.94
N PRO A 80 -2.03 8.73 6.46
CA PRO A 80 -2.86 9.51 5.55
C PRO A 80 -3.23 10.86 6.15
N ARG A 81 -3.06 11.92 5.36
CA ARG A 81 -3.36 13.28 5.82
C ARG A 81 -4.86 13.54 6.03
N TYR A 82 -5.70 12.80 5.31
CA TYR A 82 -7.15 12.95 5.29
C TYR A 82 -7.81 11.59 5.46
N THR A 83 -9.02 11.61 6.00
CA THR A 83 -9.89 10.43 6.07
C THR A 83 -10.51 10.11 4.71
N PRO A 84 -10.98 8.87 4.47
CA PRO A 84 -11.70 8.52 3.24
C PRO A 84 -12.86 9.46 2.92
N ASP A 85 -13.66 9.86 3.91
CA ASP A 85 -14.81 10.74 3.71
C ASP A 85 -14.41 12.16 3.30
N GLU A 86 -13.33 12.69 3.86
CA GLU A 86 -12.77 13.98 3.45
C GLU A 86 -12.25 13.92 2.01
N CYS A 87 -11.57 12.83 1.63
CA CYS A 87 -11.08 12.66 0.27
C CYS A 87 -12.22 12.64 -0.76
N ARG A 88 -13.35 11.99 -0.45
CA ARG A 88 -14.58 12.04 -1.27
C ARG A 88 -15.12 13.46 -1.41
N GLY A 89 -15.30 14.15 -0.27
CA GLY A 89 -15.89 15.50 -0.25
C GLY A 89 -15.02 16.56 -0.91
N LEU A 90 -13.70 16.46 -0.78
CA LEU A 90 -12.74 17.45 -1.25
C LEU A 90 -12.12 17.10 -2.62
N LYS A 91 -12.53 15.98 -3.24
CA LYS A 91 -11.96 15.47 -4.51
C LYS A 91 -10.46 15.20 -4.43
N LEU A 92 -10.02 14.64 -3.31
CA LEU A 92 -8.62 14.26 -3.06
C LEU A 92 -8.44 12.75 -3.23
N THR A 93 -7.18 12.32 -3.29
CA THR A 93 -6.80 10.90 -3.25
C THR A 93 -6.59 10.47 -1.80
N TYR A 94 -7.12 9.32 -1.41
CA TYR A 94 -6.83 8.72 -0.10
C TYR A 94 -5.53 7.93 -0.20
N GLY A 95 -4.46 8.44 0.41
CA GLY A 95 -3.13 7.86 0.31
C GLY A 95 -2.23 8.21 1.49
N ALA A 96 -1.11 7.51 1.58
CA ALA A 96 -0.07 7.70 2.57
C ALA A 96 1.21 8.26 1.93
N PRO A 97 1.93 9.18 2.59
CA PRO A 97 3.20 9.67 2.11
C PRO A 97 4.27 8.56 2.16
N LEU A 98 4.96 8.34 1.05
CA LEU A 98 6.12 7.46 0.94
C LEU A 98 7.38 8.28 1.18
N VAL A 99 8.06 7.98 2.29
CA VAL A 99 9.37 8.55 2.63
C VAL A 99 10.41 7.45 2.51
N VAL A 100 11.54 7.73 1.86
CA VAL A 100 12.62 6.78 1.67
C VAL A 100 13.89 7.32 2.29
N LYS A 101 14.49 6.53 3.16
CA LYS A 101 15.78 6.83 3.77
C LYS A 101 16.89 6.36 2.84
N MET A 102 17.73 7.29 2.44
CA MET A 102 18.84 7.06 1.52
C MET A 102 20.16 7.48 2.15
N ARG A 103 21.25 6.88 1.71
CA ARG A 103 22.61 7.26 2.07
C ARG A 103 23.35 7.76 0.83
N LEU A 104 23.78 9.02 0.87
CA LEU A 104 24.72 9.57 -0.11
C LEU A 104 26.14 9.35 0.40
N ASN A 105 26.94 8.59 -0.33
CA ASN A 105 28.39 8.52 -0.11
C ASN A 105 29.10 9.44 -1.10
N ARG A 106 29.98 10.30 -0.61
CA ARG A 106 30.80 11.22 -1.41
C ARG A 106 32.09 11.52 -0.69
N ASP A 107 33.23 11.42 -1.39
CA ASP A 107 34.54 11.87 -0.88
C ASP A 107 34.93 11.27 0.50
N GLY A 108 34.46 10.05 0.82
CA GLY A 108 34.69 9.38 2.11
C GLY A 108 33.71 9.77 3.23
N GLU A 109 32.78 10.69 2.95
CA GLU A 109 31.68 11.05 3.85
C GLU A 109 30.40 10.31 3.46
N ALA A 110 29.60 9.94 4.46
CA ALA A 110 28.30 9.32 4.29
C ALA A 110 27.23 10.16 5.00
N ILE A 111 26.21 10.57 4.25
CA ILE A 111 25.10 11.39 4.75
C ILE A 111 23.81 10.60 4.55
N ASP A 112 23.08 10.37 5.63
CA ASP A 112 21.75 9.75 5.60
C ASP A 112 20.69 10.85 5.54
N GLU A 113 19.75 10.74 4.60
CA GLU A 113 18.65 11.69 4.43
C GLU A 113 17.32 10.98 4.15
N ASP A 114 16.24 11.52 4.71
CA ASP A 114 14.88 11.05 4.48
C ASP A 114 14.25 11.88 3.35
N VAL A 115 13.96 11.21 2.23
CA VAL A 115 13.44 11.85 1.01
C VAL A 115 11.99 11.46 0.80
N TYR A 116 11.11 12.46 0.71
CA TYR A 116 9.72 12.25 0.30
C TYR A 116 9.63 11.97 -1.20
N LEU A 117 9.12 10.79 -1.58
CA LEU A 117 8.99 10.39 -2.99
C LEU A 117 7.60 10.63 -3.58
N GLY A 118 6.56 10.74 -2.76
CA GLY A 118 5.19 10.95 -3.23
C GLY A 118 4.15 10.34 -2.29
N GLU A 119 2.89 10.30 -2.73
CA GLU A 119 1.83 9.59 -2.02
C GLU A 119 1.47 8.28 -2.72
N LEU A 120 1.27 7.23 -1.94
CA LEU A 120 0.74 5.96 -2.42
C LEU A 120 -0.72 5.84 -2.01
N PRO A 121 -1.64 5.57 -2.96
CA PRO A 121 -3.04 5.31 -2.64
C PRO A 121 -3.19 4.15 -1.65
N LEU A 122 -4.10 4.27 -0.69
CA LEU A 122 -4.41 3.18 0.22
C LEU A 122 -5.74 2.54 -0.16
N MET A 123 -5.80 1.20 -0.11
CA MET A 123 -7.06 0.49 -0.29
C MET A 123 -7.99 0.76 0.88
N ILE A 124 -9.25 1.00 0.56
CA ILE A 124 -10.35 0.89 1.53
C ILE A 124 -10.76 -0.59 1.64
N GLY A 125 -11.42 -0.98 2.75
CA GLY A 125 -11.63 -2.39 3.12
C GLY A 125 -12.35 -3.30 2.10
N GLY A 126 -12.89 -2.74 1.01
CA GLY A 126 -13.47 -3.48 -0.12
C GLY A 126 -12.52 -3.78 -1.28
N GLY A 127 -11.24 -3.38 -1.22
CA GLY A 127 -10.30 -3.52 -2.35
C GLY A 127 -10.35 -2.37 -3.37
N GLU A 128 -11.07 -1.30 -3.05
CA GLU A 128 -11.22 -0.09 -3.84
C GLU A 128 -10.23 1.00 -3.38
N PHE A 129 -10.07 2.06 -4.17
CA PHE A 129 -9.23 3.20 -3.85
C PHE A 129 -10.01 4.49 -4.06
N ILE A 130 -9.75 5.52 -3.26
CA ILE A 130 -10.31 6.85 -3.54
C ILE A 130 -9.26 7.64 -4.32
N ILE A 131 -9.51 7.91 -5.60
CA ILE A 131 -8.65 8.69 -6.49
C ILE A 131 -9.40 9.94 -6.93
N ASN A 132 -8.89 11.13 -6.60
CA ASN A 132 -9.53 12.41 -6.92
C ASN A 132 -11.04 12.47 -6.52
N GLY A 133 -11.38 11.84 -5.39
CA GLY A 133 -12.75 11.74 -4.86
C GLY A 133 -13.66 10.70 -5.52
N ALA A 134 -13.16 9.89 -6.46
CA ALA A 134 -13.89 8.78 -7.06
C ALA A 134 -13.34 7.42 -6.57
N GLU A 135 -14.20 6.41 -6.50
CA GLU A 135 -13.87 5.02 -6.15
C GLU A 135 -13.64 4.15 -7.38
#